data_AF-A0A6S7B3M0-F1
#
_entry.id   AF-A0A6S7B3M0-F1
#
_cell.length_a   1.000
_cell.length_b   1.000
_cell.length_c   1.000
_cell.angle_alpha   90.00
_cell.angle_beta   90.00
_cell.angle_gamma   90.00
#
_symmetry.space_group_name_H-M   'P 1'
#
loop_
_entity.id
_entity.type
_entity.pdbx_description
1 polymer ?
#
loop_
_entity_poly.entity_id
_entity_poly.type
_entity_poly.pdbx_seq_one_letter_code
_entity_poly.pdbx_strand_id
1 'polypeptide(L)'
;MIKRTQQDWTIGSVVKVGFLSLTVKAAIATPGDFKPDAYILSNAAGTQLYRFVPHNGVEKISLVEAREMIADNMHRAEQLAAKVLAKAQADAKAIAAINDILFQ
;
A
#
# COMPACT_ATOMS: atom_id res chain seq x y z
N MET A 1 -16.79 -27.39 -4.79
CA MET A 1 -16.40 -26.17 -5.52
C MET A 1 -16.17 -25.05 -4.51
N ILE A 2 -14.91 -24.78 -4.15
CA ILE A 2 -14.59 -23.61 -3.31
C ILE A 2 -14.71 -22.40 -4.22
N LYS A 3 -15.76 -21.59 -4.05
CA LYS A 3 -15.82 -20.28 -4.71
C LYS A 3 -14.58 -19.52 -4.24
N ARG A 4 -13.65 -19.23 -5.15
CA ARG A 4 -12.61 -18.21 -4.93
C ARG A 4 -13.30 -16.86 -4.90
N THR A 5 -14.04 -16.58 -3.82
CA THR A 5 -14.56 -15.26 -3.57
C THR A 5 -13.34 -14.40 -3.27
N GLN A 6 -12.99 -13.53 -4.22
CA GLN A 6 -12.01 -12.49 -3.96
C GLN A 6 -12.56 -11.65 -2.81
N GLN A 7 -11.84 -11.59 -1.71
CA GLN A 7 -12.24 -10.77 -0.58
C GLN A 7 -12.01 -9.31 -0.93
N ASP A 8 -12.87 -8.43 -0.43
CA ASP A 8 -12.71 -7.00 -0.60
C ASP A 8 -11.70 -6.47 0.44
N TRP A 9 -10.55 -6.02 -0.06
CA TRP A 9 -9.45 -5.49 0.74
C TRP A 9 -9.44 -3.95 0.81
N THR A 10 -10.54 -3.30 0.42
CA THR A 10 -10.68 -1.85 0.59
C THR A 10 -10.80 -1.48 2.07
N ILE A 11 -10.35 -0.27 2.42
CA ILE A 11 -10.38 0.23 3.79
C ILE A 11 -11.84 0.31 4.27
N GLY A 12 -12.12 -0.24 5.45
CA GLY A 12 -13.45 -0.35 6.03
C GLY A 12 -14.15 -1.68 5.77
N SER A 13 -13.72 -2.45 4.76
CA SER A 13 -14.30 -3.76 4.46
C SER A 13 -13.89 -4.82 5.48
N VAL A 14 -14.76 -5.81 5.67
CA VAL A 14 -14.52 -6.95 6.56
C VAL A 14 -13.98 -8.13 5.76
N VAL A 15 -12.83 -8.64 6.18
CA VAL A 15 -12.15 -9.79 5.59
C VAL A 15 -12.04 -10.92 6.59
N LYS A 16 -11.97 -12.15 6.07
CA LYS A 16 -11.68 -13.37 6.81
C LYS A 16 -10.23 -13.79 6.59
N VAL A 17 -9.47 -13.86 7.67
CA VAL A 17 -8.11 -14.37 7.69
C VAL A 17 -8.05 -15.58 8.61
N GLY A 18 -8.00 -16.78 8.03
CA GLY A 18 -8.20 -18.02 8.79
C GLY A 18 -9.60 -18.05 9.41
N PHE A 19 -9.67 -18.08 10.74
CA PHE A 19 -10.92 -18.04 11.51
C PHE A 19 -11.29 -16.63 12.02
N LEU A 20 -10.41 -15.64 11.83
CA LEU A 20 -10.64 -14.26 12.28
C LEU A 20 -11.47 -13.49 11.24
N SER A 21 -12.47 -12.74 11.72
CA SER A 21 -13.15 -11.70 10.94
C SER A 21 -12.61 -10.35 11.35
N LEU A 22 -11.94 -9.65 10.43
CA LEU A 22 -11.19 -8.43 10.70
C LEU A 22 -11.59 -7.32 9.73
N THR A 23 -11.59 -6.08 10.20
CA THR A 23 -11.85 -4.89 9.37
C THR A 23 -10.55 -4.31 8.85
N VAL A 24 -10.47 -4.02 7.56
CA VAL A 24 -9.31 -3.35 6.95
C VAL A 24 -9.23 -1.90 7.41
N LYS A 25 -8.08 -1.49 7.95
CA LYS A 25 -7.83 -0.13 8.43
C LYS A 25 -6.83 0.63 7.56
N ALA A 26 -5.81 -0.05 7.07
CA ALA A 26 -4.84 0.55 6.15
C ALA A 26 -4.25 -0.51 5.22
N ALA A 27 -3.85 -0.07 4.03
CA ALA A 27 -3.04 -0.82 3.08
C ALA A 27 -1.65 -0.19 3.03
N ILE A 28 -0.61 -0.99 3.27
CA ILE A 28 0.78 -0.57 3.33
C ILE A 28 1.45 -1.08 2.04
N ALA A 29 1.86 -0.16 1.19
CA ALA A 29 2.50 -0.48 -0.08
C ALA A 29 4.01 -0.62 0.13
N THR A 30 4.61 -1.67 -0.44
CA THR A 30 6.06 -1.76 -0.49
C THR A 30 6.60 -0.99 -1.70
N PRO A 31 7.76 -0.32 -1.57
CA PRO A 31 8.40 0.32 -2.69
C PRO A 31 8.74 -0.68 -3.79
N GLY A 32 8.23 -0.45 -5.01
CA GLY A 32 8.63 -1.21 -6.21
C GLY A 32 7.45 -1.57 -7.10
N ASP A 33 6.53 -2.42 -6.61
CA ASP A 33 5.41 -2.94 -7.42
C ASP A 33 4.06 -2.26 -7.13
N PHE A 34 4.03 -1.33 -6.15
CA PHE A 34 2.86 -0.56 -5.71
C PHE A 34 1.66 -1.42 -5.28
N LYS A 35 1.87 -2.72 -5.00
CA LYS A 35 0.84 -3.57 -4.44
C LYS A 35 0.91 -3.51 -2.91
N PRO A 36 -0.23 -3.59 -2.20
CA PRO A 36 -0.19 -3.69 -0.74
C PRO A 36 0.40 -5.03 -0.33
N ASP A 37 1.59 -5.00 0.23
CA ASP A 37 2.23 -6.19 0.79
C ASP A 37 1.78 -6.45 2.22
N ALA A 38 1.27 -5.42 2.91
CA ALA A 38 0.71 -5.57 4.24
C ALA A 38 -0.61 -4.81 4.40
N TYR A 39 -1.48 -5.36 5.22
CA TYR A 39 -2.70 -4.72 5.66
C TYR A 39 -2.67 -4.59 7.17
N ILE A 40 -3.10 -3.43 7.67
CA ILE A 40 -3.44 -3.26 9.07
C ILE A 40 -4.92 -3.54 9.22
N LEU A 41 -5.25 -4.48 10.09
CA LEU A 41 -6.60 -4.95 10.33
C LEU A 41 -6.98 -4.75 11.80
N SER A 42 -8.26 -4.59 12.09
CA SER A 42 -8.78 -4.58 13.47
C SER A 42 -9.80 -5.68 13.71
N ASN A 43 -9.90 -6.17 14.95
CA ASN A 43 -11.05 -6.98 15.33
C ASN A 43 -12.35 -6.17 15.30
N ALA A 44 -13.50 -6.85 15.35
CA ALA A 44 -14.81 -6.21 15.36
C ALA A 44 -15.02 -5.24 16.54
N ALA A 45 -14.36 -5.50 17.68
CA ALA A 45 -14.42 -4.65 18.87
C ALA A 45 -13.51 -3.40 18.78
N GLY A 46 -12.61 -3.32 17.80
CA GLY A 46 -11.64 -2.23 17.67
C GLY A 46 -10.56 -2.18 18.76
N THR A 47 -10.42 -3.24 19.56
CA THR A 47 -9.48 -3.30 20.70
C THR A 47 -8.13 -3.92 20.34
N GLN A 48 -8.05 -4.62 19.22
CA GLN A 48 -6.84 -5.34 18.80
C GLN A 48 -6.55 -5.02 17.34
N LEU A 49 -5.28 -4.75 17.06
CA LEU A 49 -4.77 -4.55 15.71
C LEU A 49 -3.94 -5.75 15.28
N TYR A 50 -3.95 -5.99 13.98
CA TYR A 50 -3.24 -7.07 13.34
C TYR A 50 -2.55 -6.56 12.09
N ARG A 51 -1.36 -7.11 11.80
CA ARG A 51 -0.70 -7.01 10.50
C ARG A 51 -0.97 -8.29 9.74
N PHE A 52 -1.48 -8.17 8.53
CA PHE A 52 -1.61 -9.30 7.60
C PHE A 52 -0.71 -9.07 6.41
N VAL A 53 0.13 -10.06 6.08
CA VAL A 53 0.94 -10.09 4.86
C VAL A 53 0.57 -11.34 4.07
N PRO A 54 0.19 -11.21 2.78
CA PRO A 54 -0.11 -12.37 1.94
C PRO A 54 1.03 -13.39 1.99
N HIS A 55 0.70 -14.67 2.09
CA HIS A 55 1.64 -15.80 2.26
C HIS A 55 2.41 -15.86 3.58
N ASN A 56 2.60 -14.74 4.29
CA ASN A 56 3.31 -14.70 5.58
C ASN A 56 2.37 -14.79 6.79
N GLY A 57 1.07 -14.57 6.58
CA GLY A 57 0.04 -14.77 7.60
C GLY A 57 -0.35 -13.49 8.35
N VAL A 58 -0.96 -13.68 9.52
CA VAL A 58 -1.48 -12.60 10.37
C VAL A 58 -0.81 -12.64 11.74
N GLU A 59 -0.38 -11.49 12.20
CA GLU A 59 0.18 -11.30 13.54
C GLU A 59 -0.51 -10.14 14.24
N LYS A 60 -0.54 -10.20 15.58
CA LYS A 60 -1.07 -9.11 16.39
C LYS A 60 0.01 -8.04 16.54
N ILE A 61 -0.37 -6.78 16.41
CA ILE A 61 0.53 -5.62 16.58
C ILE A 61 -0.02 -4.66 17.61
N SER A 62 0.87 -3.86 18.20
CA SER A 62 0.51 -2.76 19.10
C SER A 62 0.02 -1.53 18.33
N LEU A 63 -0.59 -0.58 19.06
CA LEU A 63 -1.00 0.70 18.50
C LEU A 63 0.20 1.54 18.03
N VAL A 64 1.33 1.43 18.72
CA VAL A 64 2.57 2.16 18.37
C VAL A 64 3.13 1.63 17.07
N GLU A 65 3.30 0.30 16.96
CA GLU A 65 3.77 -0.34 15.72
C GLU A 65 2.87 -0.02 14.53
N ALA A 66 1.54 -0.11 14.71
CA ALA A 66 0.60 0.23 13.64
C ALA A 66 0.74 1.68 13.17
N ARG A 67 0.92 2.62 14.11
CA ARG A 67 1.14 4.03 13.79
C ARG A 67 2.45 4.25 13.05
N GLU A 68 3.54 3.63 13.50
CA GLU A 68 4.86 3.74 12.87
C GLU A 68 4.83 3.19 11.45
N MET A 69 4.21 2.02 11.24
CA MET A 69 4.02 1.44 9.90
C MET A 69 3.29 2.40 8.93
N ILE A 70 2.25 3.09 9.42
CA ILE A 70 1.50 4.07 8.60
C ILE A 70 2.38 5.28 8.29
N ALA A 71 3.10 5.81 9.28
CA ALA A 71 3.99 6.97 9.10
C ALA A 71 5.11 6.66 8.10
N ASP A 72 5.73 5.49 8.23
CA ASP A 72 6.75 4.99 7.29
C ASP A 72 6.22 4.88 5.87
N ASN A 73 5.02 4.32 5.72
CA ASN A 73 4.37 4.19 4.41
C ASN A 73 4.10 5.55 3.77
N MET A 74 3.61 6.52 4.56
CA MET A 74 3.39 7.89 4.09
C MET A 74 4.71 8.52 3.63
N HIS A 75 5.76 8.45 4.45
CA HIS A 75 7.04 9.04 4.10
C HIS A 75 7.65 8.42 2.83
N ARG A 76 7.56 7.10 2.67
CA ARG A 76 8.01 6.41 1.45
C ARG A 76 7.20 6.83 0.22
N ALA A 77 5.87 6.97 0.36
CA ALA A 77 5.01 7.42 -0.73
C ALA A 77 5.35 8.85 -1.18
N GLU A 78 5.63 9.75 -0.25
CA GLU A 78 6.07 11.12 -0.54
C GLU A 78 7.40 11.14 -1.30
N GLN A 79 8.39 10.35 -0.86
CA GLN A 79 9.68 10.24 -1.54
C GLN A 79 9.54 9.68 -2.96
N LEU A 80 8.69 8.68 -3.16
CA LEU A 80 8.41 8.12 -4.49
C LEU A 80 7.73 9.15 -5.38
N ALA A 81 6.73 9.88 -4.88
CA ALA A 81 6.06 10.94 -5.64
C ALA A 81 7.04 12.04 -6.09
N ALA A 82 7.94 12.46 -5.20
CA ALA A 82 8.98 13.43 -5.53
C ALA A 82 9.92 12.93 -6.64
N LYS A 83 10.35 11.66 -6.58
CA LYS A 83 11.21 11.03 -7.61
C LYS A 83 10.49 10.93 -8.96
N VAL A 84 9.22 10.54 -8.96
CA VAL A 84 8.39 10.43 -10.18
C VAL A 84 8.24 11.80 -10.83
N LEU A 85 7.96 12.85 -10.05
CA LEU A 85 7.85 14.22 -10.56
C LEU A 85 9.18 14.71 -11.17
N ALA A 86 10.30 14.49 -10.48
CA ALA A 86 11.62 14.86 -10.97
C ALA A 86 11.98 14.15 -12.28
N LYS A 87 11.67 12.85 -12.38
CA LYS A 87 11.86 12.08 -13.60
C LYS A 87 10.98 12.61 -14.75
N ALA A 88 9.70 12.86 -14.50
CA ALA A 88 8.79 13.40 -15.51
C ALA A 88 9.27 14.76 -16.05
N GLN A 89 9.81 15.62 -15.19
CA GLN A 89 10.42 16.89 -15.61
C GLN A 89 11.67 16.69 -16.49
N ALA A 90 12.52 15.72 -16.15
CA ALA A 90 13.70 15.39 -16.95
C ALA A 90 13.31 14.82 -18.32
N ASP A 91 12.34 13.90 -18.35
CA ASP A 91 11.82 13.30 -19.59
C ASP A 91 11.17 14.37 -20.48
N ALA A 92 10.41 15.31 -19.92
CA ALA A 92 9.83 16.44 -20.65
C ALA A 92 10.89 17.35 -21.29
N LYS A 93 11.98 17.65 -20.56
CA LYS A 93 13.12 18.42 -21.11
C LYS A 93 13.83 17.67 -22.23
N ALA A 94 14.00 16.36 -22.09
CA ALA A 94 14.60 15.53 -23.14
C ALA A 94 13.74 15.53 -24.41
N ILE A 95 12.41 15.39 -24.28
CA ILE A 95 11.48 15.48 -25.41
C ILE A 95 11.56 16.86 -26.08
N ALA A 96 11.59 17.95 -25.32
CA ALA A 96 11.73 19.30 -25.87
C ALA A 96 13.01 19.44 -26.70
N ALA A 97 14.16 18.99 -26.16
CA ALA A 97 15.43 19.03 -26.88
C ALA A 97 15.42 18.16 -28.16
N ILE A 98 14.74 17.02 -28.16
CA ILE A 98 14.57 16.18 -29.36
C ILE A 98 13.71 16.90 -30.41
N ASN A 99 12.62 17.53 -29.98
CA ASN A 99 11.74 18.28 -30.88
C ASN A 99 12.48 19.46 -31.53
N ASP A 100 13.32 20.18 -30.77
CA ASP A 100 14.12 21.26 -31.32
C ASP A 100 15.08 20.78 -32.43
N ILE A 101 15.55 19.52 -32.38
CA ILE A 101 16.36 18.92 -33.45
C ILE A 101 15.50 18.49 -34.65
N LEU A 102 14.31 17.92 -34.40
CA LEU A 102 13.43 17.40 -35.46
C LEU A 102 12.75 18.47 -36.30
N PHE A 103 12.53 19.66 -35.74
CA PHE A 103 11.79 20.76 -36.38
C PHE A 103 12.65 21.99 -36.70
N GLN A 104 13.98 21.82 -36.73
CA GLN A 104 14.93 22.74 -37.38
C GLN A 104 15.02 22.47 -38.88
#